data_AF-A0A401FZG6-F1
#
_entry.id   AF-A0A401FZG6-F1
#
_cell.length_a   1.000
_cell.length_b   1.000
_cell.length_c   1.000
_cell.angle_alpha   90.00
_cell.angle_beta   90.00
_cell.angle_gamma   90.00
#
_symmetry.space_group_name_H-M   'P 1'
#
loop_
_entity.id
_entity.type
_entity.pdbx_description
1 polymer ?
#
loop_
_entity_poly.entity_id
_entity_poly.type
_entity_poly.pdbx_seq_one_letter_code
_entity_poly.pdbx_strand_id
1 'polypeptide(L)' 'MLRTEAIAKAFEAICEEAELIDRETLPDSVKNRISTIISIARHQNDIRNAPKGSCEAHQTP' A
#
# COMPACT_ATOMS: atom_id res chain seq x y z
N MET A 1 17.30 -6.33 10.51
CA MET A 1 16.55 -5.26 9.83
C MET A 1 15.09 -5.69 9.67
N LEU A 2 14.43 -6.10 10.77
CA LEU A 2 13.19 -6.89 10.73
C LEU A 2 11.89 -6.07 10.68
N ARG A 3 11.89 -4.84 11.20
CA ARG A 3 10.64 -4.07 11.40
C ARG A 3 10.08 -3.51 10.09
N THR A 4 10.93 -3.01 9.19
CA THR A 4 10.47 -2.42 7.92
C THR A 4 9.88 -3.47 6.98
N GLU A 5 10.56 -4.61 6.83
CA GLU A 5 10.08 -5.72 6.01
C GLU A 5 8.80 -6.34 6.55
N ALA A 6 8.68 -6.51 7.88
CA ALA A 6 7.45 -7.02 8.49
C ALA A 6 6.26 -6.08 8.26
N ILE A 7 6.47 -4.76 8.31
CA ILE A 7 5.42 -3.78 8.03
C ILE A 7 5.07 -3.75 6.54
N ALA A 8 6.05 -3.88 5.63
CA ALA A 8 5.80 -3.96 4.19
C ALA A 8 4.89 -5.16 3.85
N LYS A 9 5.22 -6.34 4.38
CA LYS A 9 4.38 -7.55 4.22
C LYS A 9 2.97 -7.40 4.78
N ALA A 10 2.81 -6.65 5.88
CA ALA A 10 1.48 -6.37 6.42
C ALA A 10 0.65 -5.50 5.46
N PHE A 11 1.26 -4.52 4.79
CA PHE A 11 0.58 -3.71 3.77
C PHE A 11 0.28 -4.50 2.50
N GLU A 12 1.16 -5.41 2.10
CA GLU A 12 0.93 -6.34 0.99
C GLU A 12 -0.31 -7.22 1.27
N ALA A 13 -0.39 -7.84 2.45
CA ALA A 13 -1.56 -8.64 2.85
C ALA A 13 -2.87 -7.81 2.88
N ILE A 14 -2.81 -6.55 3.30
CA ILE A 14 -3.98 -5.64 3.25
C ILE A 14 -4.42 -5.38 1.80
N CYS A 15 -3.47 -5.23 0.86
CA CYS A 15 -3.81 -5.07 -0.55
C CYS A 15 -4.49 -6.32 -1.10
N GLU A 16 -3.95 -7.51 -0.80
CA GLU A 16 -4.49 -8.78 -1.27
C GLU A 16 -5.95 -8.99 -0.80
N GLU A 17 -6.22 -8.83 0.50
CA GLU A 17 -7.57 -8.98 1.05
C GLU A 17 -8.54 -7.92 0.50
N ALA A 18 -8.09 -6.66 0.37
CA ALA A 18 -8.93 -5.60 -0.17
C ALA A 18 -9.28 -5.82 -1.65
N GLU A 19 -8.35 -6.37 -2.44
CA GLU A 19 -8.58 -6.73 -3.85
C GLU A 19 -9.51 -7.93 -4.02
N LEU A 20 -9.51 -8.88 -3.08
CA LEU A 20 -10.47 -9.99 -3.06
C LEU A 20 -11.89 -9.45 -2.80
N ILE A 21 -12.04 -8.55 -1.83
CA ILE A 21 -13.32 -7.92 -1.49
C ILE A 21 -13.83 -7.06 -2.66
N ASP A 22 -12.97 -6.35 -3.39
CA ASP A 22 -13.37 -5.52 -4.54
C ASP A 22 -14.00 -6.32 -5.70
N ARG A 23 -13.68 -7.62 -5.79
CA ARG A 23 -14.27 -8.54 -6.79
C ARG A 23 -15.69 -8.98 -6.43
N GLU A 24 -16.16 -8.69 -5.22
CA GLU A 24 -17.52 -9.00 -4.80
C GLU A 24 -18.54 -7.95 -5.30
N THR A 25 -19.81 -8.34 -5.33
CA THR A 25 -20.91 -7.42 -5.64
C THR A 25 -21.20 -6.54 -4.43
N LEU A 26 -20.49 -5.42 -4.33
CA LEU A 26 -20.61 -4.45 -3.24
C LEU A 26 -21.25 -3.14 -3.69
N PRO A 27 -21.91 -2.39 -2.79
CA PRO A 27 -22.36 -1.03 -3.07
C PRO A 27 -21.19 -0.12 -3.45
N ASP A 28 -21.41 0.85 -4.35
CA ASP A 28 -20.37 1.76 -4.82
C ASP A 28 -19.69 2.55 -3.69
N SER A 29 -20.44 2.89 -2.64
CA SER A 29 -19.88 3.54 -1.45
C SER A 29 -18.83 2.68 -0.73
N VAL A 30 -18.99 1.36 -0.77
CA VAL A 30 -18.05 0.41 -0.17
C VAL A 30 -16.84 0.22 -1.08
N LYS A 31 -17.04 0.10 -2.40
CA LYS A 31 -15.95 0.02 -3.40
C LYS A 31 -15.02 1.23 -3.36
N ASN A 32 -15.58 2.44 -3.23
CA ASN A 32 -14.79 3.67 -3.12
C ASN A 32 -13.89 3.68 -1.86
N ARG A 33 -14.39 3.13 -0.74
CA ARG A 33 -13.61 3.02 0.49
C ARG A 33 -12.51 1.95 0.38
N ILE A 34 -12.81 0.82 -0.24
CA ILE A 34 -11.83 -0.25 -0.53
C ILE A 34 -10.71 0.28 -1.43
N SER A 35 -11.06 0.98 -2.51
CA SER A 35 -10.09 1.62 -3.41
C SER A 35 -9.16 2.59 -2.66
N THR A 36 -9.70 3.36 -1.71
CA THR A 36 -8.90 4.25 -0.86
C THR A 36 -7.93 3.46 0.03
N ILE A 37 -8.39 2.37 0.65
CA ILE A 37 -7.54 1.50 1.49
C ILE A 37 -6.41 0.89 0.66
N ILE A 38 -6.70 0.36 -0.53
CA ILE A 38 -5.70 -0.20 -1.45
C ILE A 38 -4.66 0.87 -1.81
N SER A 39 -5.09 2.09 -2.15
CA SER A 39 -4.18 3.17 -2.50
C SER A 39 -3.23 3.54 -1.35
N ILE A 40 -3.73 3.58 -0.11
CA ILE A 40 -2.90 3.87 1.07
C ILE A 40 -1.91 2.73 1.32
N ALA A 41 -2.39 1.48 1.31
CA ALA A 41 -1.58 0.30 1.58
C ALA A 41 -0.45 0.14 0.54
N ARG A 42 -0.76 0.30 -0.76
CA ARG A 42 0.24 0.29 -1.85
C ARG A 42 1.30 1.36 -1.65
N HIS A 43 0.89 2.62 -1.42
CA HIS A 43 1.83 3.71 -1.18
C HIS A 43 2.76 3.44 0.02
N GLN A 44 2.23 2.90 1.12
CA GLN A 44 3.03 2.56 2.29
C GLN A 44 3.98 1.38 2.01
N ASN A 45 3.56 0.40 1.21
CA ASN A 45 4.40 -0.72 0.78
C ASN A 45 5.57 -0.20 -0.09
N ASP A 46 5.26 0.64 -1.08
CA ASP A 46 6.23 1.22 -2.00
C ASP A 46 7.32 2.00 -1.26
N ILE A 47 6.94 2.88 -0.32
CA ILE A 47 7.90 3.63 0.51
C ILE A 47 8.84 2.71 1.29
N ARG A 48 8.35 1.56 1.76
CA ARG A 48 9.13 0.64 2.61
C ARG A 48 10.03 -0.29 1.81
N ASN A 49 9.65 -0.57 0.57
CA ASN A 49 10.45 -1.36 -0.38
C ASN A 49 11.37 -0.49 -1.25
N ALA A 50 11.19 0.83 -1.24
CA ALA A 50 12.04 1.76 -1.96
C ALA A 50 13.52 1.58 -1.56
N PRO A 51 14.45 1.50 -2.53
CA PRO A 51 15.88 1.42 -2.24
C PRO A 51 16.31 2.59 -1.35
N LYS A 52 17.14 2.32 -0.34
CA LYS A 52 17.70 3.39 0.51
C LYS A 52 18.39 4.43 -0.38
N GLY A 53 18.03 5.71 -0.21
CA GLY A 53 18.58 6.82 -0.98
C GLY A 53 17.87 7.10 -2.31
N SER A 54 16.81 6.36 -2.66
CA SER A 54 15.98 6.63 -3.85
C SER A 54 14.97 7.78 -3.65
N CYS A 55 14.89 8.37 -2.46
CA CYS A 55 14.03 9.52 -2.21
C CYS A 55 14.62 10.76 -2.89
N GLU A 56 14.06 11.12 -4.04
CA GLU A 56 14.46 12.29 -4.84
C GLU A 56 14.24 13.64 -4.14
N ALA A 57 13.55 13.65 -2.98
CA ALA A 57 13.41 14.85 -2.16
C ALA A 57 14.75 15.41 -1.63
N HIS A 58 15.83 14.62 -1.67
CA HIS A 58 17.19 15.06 -1.32
C HIS A 58 18.04 15.51 -2.54
N GLN A 59 17.43 15.69 -3.71
CA GLN A 59 18.07 16.33 -4.86
C GLN A 59 17.64 17.80 -4.92
N THR A 60 18.21 18.62 -4.04
CA THR A 60 18.29 20.08 -4.28
C THR A 60 19.74 20.42 -4.61
N PRO A 61 19.97 21.28 -5.62
CA PRO A 61 21.29 21.58 -6.19
C PRO A 61 22.25 22.27 -5.21
#